data_AF-A0AAD8ZXZ1-F1
#
_entry.id   AF-A0AAD8ZXZ1-F1
#
_cell.length_a   1.000
_cell.length_b   1.000
_cell.length_c   1.000
_cell.angle_alpha   90.00
_cell.angle_beta   90.00
_cell.angle_gamma   90.00
#
_symmetry.space_group_name_H-M   'P 1'
#
loop_
_entity.id
_entity.type
_entity.pdbx_description
1 polymer ?
#
loop_
_entity_poly.entity_id
_entity_poly.type
_entity_poly.pdbx_seq_one_letter_code
_entity_poly.pdbx_strand_id
1 'polypeptide(L)'
;ANGSLYYRSRRGYNYDAAYTSLSHSWSTGPTQALSFKAVGLEVVGWKRWVFRPMLGDLKSVRAAWGDGGGAGGEFGAVVEARGDTIEAEVWTPEGTSGDIELGCEDVFVDGRRLDGVIEGGKMKVRGEKCRVSC
;
A
#
# COMPACT_ATOMS: atom_id res chain seq x y z
N ALA A 1 -19.20 -18.74 -6.29
CA ALA A 1 -19.84 -18.07 -7.44
C ALA A 1 -19.45 -18.81 -8.72
N ASN A 2 -20.29 -18.86 -9.75
CA ASN A 2 -20.04 -19.61 -10.99
C ASN A 2 -19.32 -18.78 -12.08
N GLY A 3 -18.70 -17.66 -11.72
CA GLY A 3 -18.02 -16.78 -12.67
C GLY A 3 -18.93 -15.90 -13.53
N SER A 4 -20.26 -15.93 -13.35
CA SER A 4 -21.17 -15.03 -14.07
C SER A 4 -21.34 -13.68 -13.38
N LEU A 5 -21.61 -12.64 -14.19
CA LEU A 5 -22.01 -11.29 -13.71
C LEU A 5 -23.52 -11.19 -13.44
N TYR A 6 -24.27 -12.31 -13.53
CA TYR A 6 -25.71 -12.28 -13.39
C TYR A 6 -26.13 -11.98 -11.95
N TYR A 7 -26.99 -11.00 -11.79
CA TYR A 7 -27.55 -10.65 -10.50
C TYR A 7 -28.54 -11.72 -10.05
N ARG A 8 -28.18 -12.42 -8.96
CA ARG A 8 -29.05 -13.40 -8.29
C ARG A 8 -29.75 -14.36 -9.28
N SER A 9 -29.05 -14.83 -10.31
CA SER A 9 -29.61 -15.59 -11.43
C SER A 9 -30.51 -16.77 -11.03
N ARG A 10 -30.13 -17.47 -9.95
CA ARG A 10 -30.87 -18.60 -9.37
C ARG A 10 -32.07 -18.23 -8.49
N ARG A 11 -32.28 -16.94 -8.20
CA ARG A 11 -33.29 -16.42 -7.26
C ARG A 11 -34.04 -15.26 -7.88
N GLY A 12 -35.07 -15.57 -8.66
CA GLY A 12 -36.07 -14.59 -9.13
C GLY A 12 -35.77 -13.89 -10.45
N TYR A 13 -34.62 -14.18 -11.08
CA TYR A 13 -34.19 -13.53 -12.32
C TYR A 13 -33.95 -14.49 -13.48
N ASN A 14 -34.41 -15.75 -13.38
CA ASN A 14 -34.46 -16.73 -14.48
C ASN A 14 -33.18 -16.86 -15.34
N TYR A 15 -32.00 -16.63 -14.77
CA TYR A 15 -30.74 -16.55 -15.52
C TYR A 15 -30.73 -15.51 -16.67
N ASP A 16 -31.56 -14.48 -16.57
CA ASP A 16 -31.66 -13.40 -17.53
C ASP A 16 -30.47 -12.43 -17.41
N ALA A 17 -29.70 -12.32 -18.51
CA ALA A 17 -28.53 -11.46 -18.59
C ALA A 17 -28.87 -9.96 -18.56
N ALA A 18 -30.14 -9.58 -18.79
CA ALA A 18 -30.60 -8.19 -18.63
C ALA A 18 -30.40 -7.66 -17.20
N TYR A 19 -30.35 -8.56 -16.21
CA TYR A 19 -30.07 -8.22 -14.81
C TYR A 19 -28.62 -8.54 -14.47
N THR A 20 -27.70 -7.69 -14.95
CA THR A 20 -26.28 -7.74 -14.60
C THR A 20 -26.04 -7.06 -13.25
N SER A 21 -25.24 -7.68 -12.38
CA SER A 21 -24.88 -7.06 -11.11
C SER A 21 -23.78 -6.02 -11.30
N LEU A 22 -23.94 -4.88 -10.63
CA LEU A 22 -23.03 -3.75 -10.68
C LEU A 22 -22.10 -3.67 -9.47
N SER A 23 -22.08 -4.71 -8.63
CA SER A 23 -21.34 -4.68 -7.36
C SER A 23 -20.75 -6.05 -7.06
N HIS A 24 -19.57 -6.28 -7.63
CA HIS A 24 -18.82 -7.50 -7.41
C HIS A 24 -17.46 -7.19 -6.77
N SER A 25 -17.16 -7.86 -5.67
CA SER A 25 -15.91 -7.68 -4.94
C SER A 25 -14.67 -8.07 -5.74
N TRP A 26 -14.76 -8.94 -6.75
CA TRP A 26 -13.61 -9.26 -7.61
C TRP A 26 -13.11 -8.07 -8.45
N SER A 27 -13.89 -6.99 -8.53
CA SER A 27 -13.52 -5.76 -9.24
C SER A 27 -12.79 -4.77 -8.32
N THR A 28 -12.55 -5.10 -7.04
CA THR A 28 -11.85 -4.23 -6.08
C THR A 28 -10.32 -4.36 -6.13
N GLY A 29 -9.77 -5.02 -7.16
CA GLY A 29 -8.33 -5.08 -7.42
C GLY A 29 -7.62 -3.71 -7.35
N PRO A 30 -8.19 -2.62 -7.92
CA PRO A 30 -7.61 -1.28 -7.81
C PRO A 30 -7.40 -0.80 -6.38
N THR A 31 -8.27 -1.16 -5.42
CA THR A 31 -8.09 -0.80 -4.01
C THR A 31 -6.81 -1.43 -3.46
N GLN A 32 -6.56 -2.72 -3.73
CA GLN A 32 -5.34 -3.39 -3.29
C GLN A 32 -4.09 -2.80 -3.95
N ALA A 33 -4.16 -2.49 -5.25
CA ALA A 33 -3.05 -1.85 -5.96
C ALA A 33 -2.72 -0.46 -5.38
N LEU A 34 -3.72 0.37 -5.09
CA LEU A 34 -3.49 1.69 -4.50
C LEU A 34 -2.96 1.61 -3.07
N SER A 35 -3.51 0.71 -2.25
CA SER A 35 -3.10 0.56 -0.86
C SER A 35 -1.69 -0.01 -0.69
N PHE A 36 -1.32 -1.02 -1.50
CA PHE A 36 -0.07 -1.75 -1.32
C PHE A 36 1.04 -1.34 -2.28
N LYS A 37 0.71 -0.88 -3.50
CA LYS A 37 1.70 -0.54 -4.53
C LYS A 37 1.89 0.95 -4.70
N ALA A 38 0.81 1.73 -4.80
CA ALA A 38 0.95 3.18 -4.95
C ALA A 38 1.58 3.80 -3.69
N VAL A 39 1.03 3.48 -2.51
CA VAL A 39 1.66 3.83 -1.21
C VAL A 39 2.91 3.00 -0.96
N GLY A 40 2.92 1.75 -1.40
CA GLY A 40 4.12 0.90 -1.39
C GLY A 40 4.42 0.17 -0.09
N LEU A 41 3.53 0.20 0.89
CA LEU A 41 3.72 -0.52 2.16
C LEU A 41 3.07 -1.90 2.06
N GLU A 42 3.86 -2.96 2.17
CA GLU A 42 3.42 -4.35 2.04
C GLU A 42 3.79 -5.15 3.30
N VAL A 43 2.83 -5.87 3.87
CA VAL A 43 3.09 -6.76 5.03
C VAL A 43 3.52 -8.14 4.52
N VAL A 44 4.66 -8.62 5.00
CA VAL A 44 5.25 -9.93 4.67
C VAL A 44 5.28 -10.79 5.93
N GLY A 45 4.45 -11.83 5.98
CA GLY A 45 4.48 -12.77 7.11
C GLY A 45 4.17 -12.15 8.48
N TRP A 46 3.33 -11.12 8.53
CA TRP A 46 2.77 -10.46 9.74
C TRP A 46 3.75 -9.69 10.65
N LYS A 47 5.04 -10.07 10.66
CA LYS A 47 6.09 -9.37 11.44
C LYS A 47 7.12 -8.66 10.58
N ARG A 48 7.09 -8.88 9.26
CA ARG A 48 7.90 -8.12 8.33
C ARG A 48 7.05 -7.21 7.46
N TRP A 49 7.67 -6.15 6.97
CA TRP A 49 7.08 -5.27 5.98
C TRP A 49 8.14 -4.78 4.99
N VAL A 50 7.69 -4.34 3.82
CA VAL A 50 8.52 -3.70 2.81
C VAL A 50 7.87 -2.37 2.46
N PHE A 51 8.66 -1.31 2.41
CA PHE A 51 8.21 0.00 1.96
C PHE A 51 8.89 0.37 0.63
N ARG A 52 8.11 0.29 -0.46
CA ARG A 52 8.50 0.58 -1.84
C ARG A 52 7.39 1.33 -2.58
N PRO A 53 7.28 2.66 -2.45
CA PRO A 53 6.25 3.44 -3.12
C PRO A 53 6.40 3.43 -4.65
N MET A 54 5.30 3.20 -5.37
CA MET A 54 5.22 3.26 -6.84
C MET A 54 4.28 4.40 -7.26
N LEU A 55 4.80 5.63 -7.27
CA LEU A 55 3.97 6.83 -7.42
C LEU A 55 3.50 7.09 -8.86
N GLY A 56 4.26 6.66 -9.88
CA GLY A 56 4.02 7.10 -11.26
C GLY A 56 4.05 8.63 -11.35
N ASP A 57 2.94 9.25 -11.75
CA ASP A 57 2.78 10.70 -11.83
C ASP A 57 2.17 11.36 -10.58
N LEU A 58 1.72 10.54 -9.60
CA LEU A 58 1.08 11.03 -8.37
C LEU A 58 2.05 11.85 -7.53
N LYS A 59 1.54 12.96 -6.96
CA LYS A 59 2.30 13.85 -6.07
C LYS A 59 2.13 13.52 -4.61
N SER A 60 1.02 12.88 -4.25
CA SER A 60 0.79 12.42 -2.89
C SER A 60 -0.11 11.19 -2.86
N VAL A 61 0.20 10.28 -1.93
CA VAL A 61 -0.61 9.10 -1.64
C VAL A 61 -0.62 8.83 -0.13
N ARG A 62 -1.73 8.31 0.37
CA ARG A 62 -1.89 7.94 1.77
C ARG A 62 -2.75 6.68 1.88
N ALA A 63 -2.33 5.74 2.69
CA ALA A 63 -3.15 4.59 3.09
C ALA A 63 -2.76 4.14 4.50
N ALA A 64 -3.71 3.51 5.18
CA ALA A 64 -3.49 2.86 6.47
C ALA A 64 -4.47 1.68 6.62
N TRP A 65 -4.07 0.68 7.40
CA TRP A 65 -4.90 -0.47 7.77
C TRP A 65 -4.46 -1.04 9.11
N GLY A 66 -5.42 -1.58 9.86
CA GLY A 66 -5.15 -2.27 11.11
C GLY A 66 -4.43 -3.60 10.89
N ASP A 67 -3.62 -4.02 11.86
CA ASP A 67 -2.89 -5.29 11.86
C ASP A 67 -3.78 -6.54 11.99
N GLY A 68 -5.07 -6.35 12.30
CA GLY A 68 -6.05 -7.42 12.49
C GLY A 68 -5.83 -8.27 13.76
N GLY A 69 -4.81 -7.98 14.55
CA GLY A 69 -4.34 -8.79 15.69
C GLY A 69 -5.06 -8.50 17.03
N GLY A 70 -6.05 -7.62 17.04
CA GLY A 70 -6.83 -7.26 18.23
C GLY A 70 -6.11 -6.35 19.24
N ALA A 71 -4.77 -6.23 19.15
CA ALA A 71 -3.94 -5.35 19.98
C ALA A 71 -3.92 -3.89 19.51
N GLY A 72 -4.53 -3.56 18.37
CA GLY A 72 -4.68 -2.19 17.88
C GLY A 72 -3.47 -1.61 17.16
N GLY A 73 -2.57 -2.46 16.61
CA GLY A 73 -1.50 -1.99 15.74
C GLY A 73 -2.02 -1.51 14.39
N GLU A 74 -1.38 -0.49 13.82
CA GLU A 74 -1.71 0.06 12.50
C GLU A 74 -0.47 0.11 11.62
N PHE A 75 -0.64 -0.29 10.36
CA PHE A 75 0.32 -0.06 9.30
C PHE A 75 -0.19 1.10 8.45
N GLY A 76 0.67 2.05 8.12
CA GLY A 76 0.30 3.10 7.21
C GLY A 76 1.47 3.94 6.75
N ALA A 77 1.23 4.69 5.69
CA ALA A 77 2.18 5.66 5.20
C ALA A 77 1.49 6.85 4.51
N VAL A 78 2.17 7.99 4.55
CA VAL A 78 1.93 9.16 3.72
C VAL A 78 3.17 9.37 2.90
N VAL A 79 3.03 9.53 1.59
CA VAL A 79 4.14 9.77 0.68
C VAL A 79 3.85 11.02 -0.14
N GLU A 80 4.81 11.92 -0.20
CA GLU A 80 4.80 13.13 -1.01
C GLU A 80 6.01 13.15 -1.95
N ALA A 81 5.78 13.43 -3.23
CA ALA A 81 6.84 13.59 -4.22
C ALA A 81 6.94 15.06 -4.67
N ARG A 82 8.17 15.61 -4.61
CA ARG A 82 8.49 16.97 -5.00
C ARG A 82 9.76 16.97 -5.85
N GLY A 83 9.60 17.10 -7.16
CA GLY A 83 10.72 16.99 -8.10
C GLY A 83 11.36 15.60 -8.05
N ASP A 84 12.64 15.55 -7.69
CA ASP A 84 13.45 14.34 -7.51
C ASP A 84 13.53 13.90 -6.03
N THR A 85 12.72 14.48 -5.15
CA THR A 85 12.69 14.16 -3.73
C THR A 85 11.39 13.46 -3.37
N ILE A 86 11.49 12.42 -2.55
CA ILE A 86 10.34 11.73 -1.93
C ILE A 86 10.45 11.90 -0.42
N GLU A 87 9.39 12.40 0.20
CA GLU A 87 9.24 12.45 1.65
C GLU A 87 8.09 11.54 2.06
N ALA A 88 8.29 10.73 3.09
CA ALA A 88 7.27 9.86 3.62
C ALA A 88 7.27 9.83 5.14
N GLU A 89 6.07 9.72 5.71
CA GLU A 89 5.87 9.31 7.09
C GLU A 89 5.34 7.87 7.04
N VAL A 90 6.05 6.94 7.67
CA VAL A 90 5.67 5.53 7.72
C VAL A 90 5.48 5.15 9.18
N TRP A 91 4.42 4.41 9.48
CA TRP A 91 4.21 3.85 10.80
C TRP A 91 3.81 2.39 10.71
N THR A 92 4.43 1.60 11.58
CA THR A 92 4.18 0.17 11.71
C THR A 92 4.15 -0.19 13.19
N PRO A 93 3.51 -1.32 13.58
CA PRO A 93 3.48 -1.74 14.96
C PRO A 93 4.87 -2.06 15.52
N GLU A 94 5.09 -1.79 16.81
CA GLU A 94 6.32 -2.18 17.51
C GLU A 94 6.52 -3.71 17.45
N GLY A 95 7.78 -4.16 17.36
CA GLY A 95 8.11 -5.57 17.23
C GLY A 95 7.91 -6.15 15.82
N THR A 96 7.57 -5.30 14.85
CA THR A 96 7.73 -5.59 13.41
C THR A 96 9.08 -5.06 12.92
N SER A 97 9.52 -5.51 11.75
CA SER A 97 10.75 -5.02 11.11
C SER A 97 10.56 -4.94 9.60
N GLY A 98 11.30 -4.10 8.91
CA GLY A 98 11.14 -4.02 7.47
C GLY A 98 12.24 -3.33 6.72
N ASP A 99 12.15 -3.48 5.41
CA ASP A 99 13.10 -2.97 4.44
C ASP A 99 12.50 -1.77 3.71
N ILE A 100 13.33 -0.74 3.48
CA ILE A 100 12.96 0.44 2.71
C ILE A 100 13.67 0.34 1.35
N GLU A 101 12.88 0.20 0.30
CA GLU A 101 13.34 0.14 -1.09
C GLU A 101 12.85 1.37 -1.84
N LEU A 102 13.64 2.44 -1.81
CA LEU A 102 13.37 3.64 -2.59
C LEU A 102 14.25 3.62 -3.84
N GLY A 103 13.68 3.98 -5.00
CA GLY A 103 14.41 4.18 -6.25
C GLY A 103 15.26 5.45 -6.27
N CYS A 104 15.93 5.77 -5.16
CA CYS A 104 16.66 7.00 -4.91
C CYS A 104 18.13 6.70 -4.59
N GLU A 105 19.05 7.60 -4.94
CA GLU A 105 20.49 7.41 -4.68
C GLU A 105 20.83 7.54 -3.19
N ASP A 106 20.17 8.48 -2.53
CA ASP A 106 20.37 8.79 -1.12
C ASP A 106 19.04 8.62 -0.38
N VAL A 107 19.01 7.74 0.61
CA VAL A 107 17.83 7.44 1.43
C VAL A 107 18.16 7.67 2.90
N PHE A 108 17.30 8.40 3.57
CA PHE A 108 17.43 8.76 4.98
C PHE A 108 16.20 8.33 5.76
N VAL A 109 16.42 7.81 6.97
CA VAL A 109 15.40 7.49 7.97
C VAL A 109 15.70 8.30 9.22
N ASP A 110 14.76 9.14 9.63
CA ASP A 110 14.90 10.07 10.76
C ASP A 110 16.20 10.91 10.71
N GLY A 111 16.59 11.30 9.49
CA GLY A 111 17.78 12.11 9.23
C GLY A 111 19.10 11.34 9.18
N ARG A 112 19.10 10.02 9.38
CA ARG A 112 20.29 9.16 9.22
C ARG A 112 20.21 8.41 7.90
N ARG A 113 21.34 8.21 7.22
CA ARG A 113 21.36 7.40 6.00
C ARG A 113 20.89 5.99 6.34
N LEU A 114 20.03 5.41 5.49
CA LEU A 114 19.51 4.06 5.65
C LEU A 114 20.68 3.07 5.78
N ASP A 115 20.66 2.28 6.85
CA ASP A 115 21.65 1.24 7.12
C ASP A 115 20.93 0.00 7.67
N GLY A 116 20.71 -0.98 6.79
CA GLY A 116 20.07 -2.25 7.13
C GLY A 116 18.56 -2.16 7.36
N VAL A 117 18.06 -3.11 8.17
CA VAL A 117 16.64 -3.33 8.47
C VAL A 117 16.15 -2.30 9.49
N ILE A 118 14.93 -1.81 9.30
CA ILE A 118 14.28 -0.83 10.18
C ILE A 118 13.33 -1.53 11.15
N GLU A 119 13.44 -1.17 12.43
CA GLU A 119 12.51 -1.62 13.46
C GLU A 119 11.17 -0.88 13.35
N GLY A 120 10.10 -1.56 13.72
CA GLY A 120 8.74 -1.03 13.68
C GLY A 120 8.54 0.14 14.62
N GLY A 121 7.71 1.09 14.19
CA GLY A 121 7.48 2.36 14.87
C GLY A 121 7.09 3.45 13.87
N LYS A 122 7.04 4.70 14.34
CA LYS A 122 6.85 5.87 13.46
C LYS A 122 8.21 6.41 13.03
N MET A 123 8.38 6.61 11.73
CA MET A 123 9.61 7.10 11.15
C MET A 123 9.34 8.06 9.99
N LYS A 124 10.27 9.00 9.77
CA LYS A 124 10.31 9.84 8.58
C LYS A 124 11.34 9.29 7.60
N VAL A 125 10.90 9.05 6.38
CA VAL A 125 11.75 8.57 5.29
C VAL A 125 11.90 9.70 4.27
N ARG A 126 13.13 9.98 3.85
CA ARG A 126 13.43 10.96 2.80
C ARG A 126 14.36 10.32 1.78
N GLY A 127 13.92 10.27 0.53
CA GLY A 127 14.73 9.91 -0.62
C GLY A 127 15.09 11.15 -1.43
N GLU A 128 16.35 11.28 -1.83
CA GLU A 128 16.85 12.36 -2.69
C GLU A 128 17.40 11.78 -4.00
N LYS A 129 17.37 12.58 -5.07
CA LYS A 129 17.75 12.15 -6.43
C LYS A 129 17.03 10.88 -6.86
N CYS A 130 15.73 10.84 -6.58
CA CYS A 130 14.86 9.74 -6.91
C CYS A 130 14.62 9.65 -8.41
N ARG A 131 14.82 8.45 -8.97
CA ARG A 131 14.28 8.09 -10.27
C ARG A 131 12.82 7.74 -10.07
N VAL A 132 11.96 8.74 -10.06
CA VAL A 132 10.51 8.51 -10.07
C VAL A 132 10.22 7.82 -11.40
N SER A 133 10.02 6.51 -11.38
CA SER A 133 9.80 5.72 -12.59
C SER A 133 8.49 6.18 -13.24
N CYS A 134 8.62 6.82 -14.41
CA CYS A 134 7.53 7.02 -15.36
C CYS A 134 7.40 5.80 -16.27
#